data_AF-A0A192GRF3-F1
#
_entry.id   AF-A0A192GRF3-F1
#
_cell.length_a   1.000
_cell.length_b   1.000
_cell.length_c   1.000
_cell.angle_alpha   90.00
_cell.angle_beta   90.00
_cell.angle_gamma   90.00
#
_symmetry.space_group_name_H-M   'P 1'
#
loop_
_entity.id
_entity.type
_entity.pdbx_description
1 polymer ?
#
loop_
_entity_poly.entity_id
_entity_poly.type
_entity_poly.pdbx_seq_one_letter_code
_entity_poly.pdbx_strand_id
1 'polypeptide(L)' 'QATKDAGAIAGLNVLRIINEPTAAALAYGLDKNLKGEKNVLIFDLGGG' A
#
# COMPACT_ATOMS: atom_id res chain seq x y z
N GLN A 1 -3.55 -6.15 12.99
CA GLN A 1 -4.45 -5.68 14.06
C GLN A 1 -3.88 -4.43 14.75
N ALA A 2 -2.69 -4.51 15.35
CA ALA A 2 -2.04 -3.38 16.03
C ALA A 2 -2.02 -2.04 15.25
N THR A 3 -1.69 -2.04 13.96
CA THR A 3 -1.66 -0.82 13.13
C THR A 3 -3.03 -0.17 12.97
N LYS A 4 -4.10 -0.97 12.91
CA LYS A 4 -5.47 -0.47 12.82
C LYS A 4 -5.91 0.15 14.14
N ASP A 5 -5.55 -0.52 15.25
CA ASP A 5 -5.85 -0.06 16.60
C ASP A 5 -5.10 1.25 16.92
N ALA A 6 -3.84 1.38 16.47
CA ALA A 6 -3.07 2.62 16.56
C ALA A 6 -3.79 3.78 15.85
N GLY A 7 -4.35 3.53 14.65
CA GLY A 7 -5.16 4.51 13.94
C GLY A 7 -6.42 4.91 14.72
N ALA A 8 -7.12 3.93 15.31
CA ALA A 8 -8.31 4.20 16.12
C ALA A 8 -7.99 5.00 17.39
N ILE A 9 -6.89 4.69 18.08
CA ILE A 9 -6.40 5.44 19.25
C ILE A 9 -6.03 6.87 18.86
N ALA A 10 -5.46 7.07 17.66
CA ALA A 10 -5.18 8.39 17.11
C ALA A 10 -6.44 9.15 16.61
N GLY A 11 -7.65 8.58 16.78
CA GLY A 11 -8.90 9.20 16.34
C GLY A 11 -9.16 9.11 14.83
N LEU A 12 -8.43 8.26 14.10
CA LEU A 12 -8.55 8.09 12.66
C LEU A 12 -9.50 6.93 12.32
N ASN A 13 -10.37 7.15 11.33
CA ASN A 13 -11.17 6.08 10.74
C ASN A 13 -10.35 5.29 9.70
N VAL A 14 -9.80 4.14 10.10
CA VAL A 14 -8.98 3.29 9.23
C VAL A 14 -9.88 2.48 8.27
N LEU A 15 -10.12 3.02 7.09
CA LEU A 15 -10.97 2.41 6.05
C LEU A 15 -10.40 1.09 5.50
N ARG A 16 -9.09 1.03 5.27
CA ARG A 16 -8.39 -0.15 4.75
C ARG A 16 -6.91 -0.07 5.12
N ILE A 17 -6.33 -1.22 5.46
CA ILE A 17 -4.88 -1.39 5.52
C ILE A 17 -4.45 -2.03 4.21
N ILE A 18 -3.44 -1.46 3.56
CA ILE A 18 -2.85 -1.97 2.33
C ILE A 18 -1.34 -2.13 2.53
N ASN A 19 -0.75 -3.08 1.81
CA ASN A 19 0.69 -3.30 1.86
C ASN A 19 1.41 -2.17 1.09
N GLU A 20 2.60 -1.80 1.56
CA GLU A 20 3.46 -0.79 0.95
C GLU A 20 3.74 -1.03 -0.55
N PRO A 21 4.13 -2.23 -1.02
CA PRO A 21 4.36 -2.44 -2.45
C PRO A 21 3.08 -2.29 -3.28
N THR A 22 1.91 -2.60 -2.71
CA THR A 22 0.62 -2.38 -3.37
C THR A 22 0.31 -0.88 -3.47
N ALA A 23 0.55 -0.12 -2.39
CA ALA A 23 0.40 1.32 -2.40
C ALA A 23 1.35 1.98 -3.41
N ALA A 24 2.60 1.53 -3.47
CA ALA A 24 3.58 1.98 -4.46
C ALA A 24 3.10 1.69 -5.89
N ALA A 25 2.67 0.46 -6.19
CA ALA A 25 2.17 0.11 -7.51
C ALA A 25 0.95 0.96 -7.94
N LEU A 26 0.03 1.25 -7.01
CA LEU A 26 -1.10 2.15 -7.24
C LEU A 26 -0.65 3.59 -7.50
N ALA A 27 0.32 4.10 -6.75
CA ALA A 27 0.85 5.47 -6.91
C ALA A 27 1.52 5.67 -8.28
N TYR A 28 2.21 4.65 -8.79
CA TYR A 28 2.78 4.66 -10.14
C TYR A 28 1.74 4.48 -11.26
N GLY A 29 0.45 4.37 -10.92
CA GLY A 29 -0.63 4.23 -11.89
C GLY A 29 -0.57 2.91 -12.68
N LEU A 30 0.14 1.91 -12.15
CA LEU A 30 0.25 0.60 -12.78
C LEU A 30 -1.14 -0.06 -12.90
N ASP A 31 -2.03 0.14 -11.94
CA ASP A 31 -3.43 -0.34 -12.04
C ASP A 31 -4.19 0.25 -13.26
N LYS A 32 -3.93 1.50 -13.66
CA LYS A 32 -4.77 2.20 -14.66
C LYS A 32 -4.36 1.99 -16.12
N ASN A 33 -3.14 1.49 -16.39
CA ASN A 33 -2.61 1.34 -17.76
C ASN A 33 -2.12 -0.08 -18.09
N LEU A 34 -2.30 -1.04 -17.19
CA LEU A 34 -1.88 -2.42 -17.39
C LEU A 34 -3.00 -3.26 -18.02
N LYS A 35 -3.03 -3.30 -19.36
CA LYS A 35 -3.75 -4.36 -20.08
C LYS A 35 -2.91 -5.66 -20.01
N GLY A 36 -3.41 -6.66 -19.30
CA GLY A 36 -2.80 -7.99 -19.14
C GLY A 36 -2.02 -8.19 -17.84
N GLU A 37 -1.73 -9.46 -17.50
CA GLU A 37 -0.89 -9.80 -16.34
C GLU A 37 0.53 -9.26 -16.54
N LYS A 38 1.05 -8.55 -15.52
CA LYS A 38 2.44 -8.09 -15.49
C LYS A 38 3.07 -8.39 -14.15
N ASN A 39 4.31 -8.84 -14.21
CA ASN A 39 5.16 -8.99 -13.04
C ASN A 39 5.83 -7.66 -12.74
N VAL A 40 5.63 -7.14 -11.54
CA VAL A 40 6.19 -5.87 -11.07
C VAL A 40 7.10 -6.16 -9.90
N LEU A 41 8.35 -5.73 -9.99
CA LEU A 41 9.29 -5.75 -8.89
C LEU A 41 9.28 -4.38 -8.22
N ILE A 42 8.87 -4.34 -6.95
CA ILE A 42 9.01 -3.15 -6.11
C ILE A 42 10.22 -3.38 -5.22
N PHE A 43 11.15 -2.43 -5.25
CA PHE A 43 12.31 -2.44 -4.36
C PHE A 43 12.16 -1.30 -3.36
N ASP A 44 11.86 -1.66 -2.11
CA ASP A 44 11.73 -0.73 -1.00
C ASP A 44 13.00 -0.80 -0.15
N LEU A 45 13.74 0.30 -0.10
CA LEU A 45 15.00 0.43 0.62
C LEU A 45 14.82 1.44 1.76
N GLY A 46 13.96 1.08 2.71
CA GLY A 46 13.72 1.86 3.93
C GLY A 46 14.88 1.77 4.93
N GLY A 47 14.83 2.60 5.97
CA GLY A 47 15.82 2.61 7.06
C GLY A 47 15.56 1.60 8.18
N GLY A 48 14.68 0.62 7.93
CA GLY A 48 14.30 -0.42 8.88
C GLY A 48 15.39 -1.49 9.07
#